data_AF-A0A1Q5JP50-F1
#
_entry.id   AF-A0A1Q5JP50-F1
#
_cell.length_a   1.000
_cell.length_b   1.000
_cell.length_c   1.000
_cell.angle_alpha   90.00
_cell.angle_beta   90.00
_cell.angle_gamma   90.00
#
_symmetry.space_group_name_H-M   'P 1'
#
loop_
_entity.id
_entity.type
_entity.pdbx_description
1 polymer ?
#
loop_
_entity_poly.entity_id
_entity_poly.type
_entity_poly.pdbx_seq_one_letter_code
_entity_poly.pdbx_strand_id
1 'polypeptide(L)'
;MPVIDRRRRRLGIAAQAVFLTLTVAGCSGLGRTAVGPVIYTTERDAVIEVNSPSVKGCHRLAPAGAKEVANETLVDIVLYRTPDCTGKGTTYLATTFSDVNAPNAGPWRSFSTIH
;
A
#
# COMPACT_ATOMS: atom_id res chain seq x y z
N MET A 1 9.50 -55.29 9.51
CA MET A 1 10.27 -54.02 9.52
C MET A 1 9.36 -52.80 9.77
N PRO A 2 8.78 -52.61 10.96
CA PRO A 2 7.84 -51.50 11.23
C PRO A 2 8.50 -50.17 11.63
N VAL A 3 9.78 -50.20 12.03
CA VAL A 3 10.50 -49.03 12.58
C VAL A 3 10.89 -48.01 11.49
N ILE A 4 11.19 -48.47 10.29
CA ILE A 4 11.62 -47.63 9.15
C ILE A 4 10.44 -46.78 8.65
N ASP A 5 9.25 -47.37 8.59
CA ASP A 5 8.04 -46.72 8.07
C ASP A 5 7.54 -45.62 9.01
N ARG A 6 7.60 -45.88 10.33
CA ARG A 6 7.31 -44.87 11.37
C ARG A 6 8.26 -43.67 11.32
N ARG A 7 9.53 -43.89 10.96
CA ARG A 7 10.54 -42.83 10.86
C ARG A 7 10.33 -41.97 9.61
N ARG A 8 9.99 -42.58 8.46
CA ARG A 8 9.61 -41.85 7.22
C ARG A 8 8.37 -40.99 7.42
N ARG A 9 7.32 -41.53 8.06
CA ARG A 9 6.09 -40.79 8.34
C ARG A 9 6.32 -39.57 9.24
N ARG A 10 7.18 -39.69 10.26
CA ARG A 10 7.53 -38.56 11.15
C ARG A 10 8.32 -37.47 10.42
N LEU A 11 9.26 -37.85 9.56
CA LEU A 11 10.02 -36.89 8.75
C LEU A 11 9.12 -36.13 7.77
N GLY A 12 8.16 -36.81 7.15
CA GLY A 12 7.17 -36.17 6.27
C GLY A 12 6.33 -35.11 6.99
N ILE A 13 5.80 -35.43 8.18
CA ILE A 13 5.01 -34.49 8.99
C ILE A 13 5.86 -33.30 9.42
N ALA A 14 7.11 -33.54 9.85
CA ALA A 14 8.01 -32.47 10.27
C ALA A 14 8.35 -31.53 9.10
N ALA A 15 8.64 -32.07 7.92
CA ALA A 15 8.92 -31.27 6.73
C ALA A 15 7.71 -30.41 6.33
N GLN A 16 6.50 -31.00 6.32
CA GLN A 16 5.26 -30.27 6.02
C GLN A 16 5.01 -29.13 7.02
N ALA A 17 5.20 -29.40 8.31
CA ALA A 17 5.05 -28.39 9.34
C ALA A 17 6.04 -27.22 9.16
N VAL A 18 7.30 -27.52 8.81
CA VAL A 18 8.32 -26.49 8.55
C VAL A 18 7.99 -25.65 7.32
N PHE A 19 7.53 -26.27 6.22
CA PHE A 19 7.11 -25.51 5.05
C PHE A 19 5.91 -24.60 5.36
N LEU A 20 4.93 -25.11 6.11
CA LEU A 20 3.74 -24.34 6.48
C LEU A 20 4.10 -23.13 7.37
N THR A 21 4.98 -23.30 8.35
CA THR A 21 5.40 -22.20 9.24
C THR A 21 6.21 -21.14 8.49
N LEU A 22 7.07 -21.54 7.56
CA LEU A 22 7.83 -20.61 6.70
C LEU A 22 6.90 -19.78 5.81
N THR A 23 5.87 -20.39 5.21
CA THR A 23 4.91 -19.65 4.37
C THR A 23 4.09 -18.61 5.15
N VAL A 24 3.65 -18.94 6.37
CA VAL A 24 2.85 -18.02 7.21
C VAL A 24 3.71 -16.87 7.75
N ALA A 25 4.97 -17.13 8.12
CA ALA A 25 5.89 -16.10 8.58
C ALA A 25 6.20 -15.07 7.48
N GLY A 26 6.27 -15.50 6.21
CA GLY A 26 6.50 -14.60 5.07
C GLY A 26 5.39 -13.56 4.87
N CYS A 27 4.12 -13.93 5.11
CA CYS A 27 2.98 -13.02 5.00
C CYS A 27 2.82 -12.09 6.23
N SER A 28 3.42 -12.46 7.36
CA SER A 28 3.32 -11.70 8.62
C SER A 28 4.34 -10.55 8.72
N GLY A 29 5.40 -10.58 7.91
CA GLY A 29 6.47 -9.57 7.88
C GLY A 29 6.18 -8.35 6.99
N LEU A 30 5.15 -8.42 6.15
CA LEU A 30 4.62 -7.25 5.47
C LEU A 30 3.88 -6.43 6.51
N GLY A 31 4.41 -5.27 6.89
CA GLY A 31 3.77 -4.38 7.87
C GLY A 31 2.32 -4.03 7.49
N ARG A 32 1.63 -3.27 8.35
CA ARG A 32 0.24 -2.85 8.04
C ARG A 32 0.21 -2.05 6.74
N THR A 33 -0.70 -2.41 5.85
CA THR A 33 -0.96 -1.73 4.58
C THR A 33 -2.37 -1.13 4.56
N ALA A 34 -2.52 -0.01 3.85
CA ALA A 34 -3.82 0.54 3.50
C ALA A 34 -4.41 -0.30 2.38
N VAL A 35 -5.20 -1.33 2.73
CA VAL A 35 -5.73 -2.32 1.75
C VAL A 35 -6.53 -1.61 0.65
N GLY A 36 -6.21 -1.88 -0.62
CA GLY A 36 -6.81 -1.24 -1.80
C GLY A 36 -5.83 -0.28 -2.51
N PRO A 37 -6.19 0.27 -3.68
CA PRO A 37 -5.31 1.16 -4.42
C PRO A 37 -5.50 2.65 -4.08
N VAL A 38 -4.42 3.42 -4.16
CA VAL A 38 -4.50 4.86 -4.44
C VAL A 38 -4.24 5.05 -5.92
N ILE A 39 -5.22 5.58 -6.65
CA ILE A 39 -5.16 5.78 -8.10
C ILE A 39 -4.95 7.26 -8.35
N TYR A 40 -4.03 7.64 -9.25
CA TYR A 40 -3.85 9.05 -9.57
C TYR A 40 -3.52 9.29 -11.03
N THR A 41 -4.00 10.43 -11.53
CA THR A 41 -3.76 10.89 -12.90
C THR A 41 -2.70 11.98 -12.86
N THR A 42 -1.61 11.79 -13.59
CA THR A 42 -0.57 12.81 -13.73
C THR A 42 -1.02 13.96 -14.63
N GLU A 43 -0.27 15.08 -14.62
CA GLU A 43 -0.48 16.19 -15.56
C GLU A 43 -0.48 15.76 -17.05
N ARG A 44 0.21 14.66 -17.38
CA ARG A 44 0.30 14.11 -18.74
C ARG A 44 -0.71 12.99 -19.01
N ASP A 45 -1.79 12.92 -18.24
CA ASP A 45 -2.87 11.93 -18.38
C ASP A 45 -2.45 10.46 -18.18
N ALA A 46 -1.25 10.21 -17.65
CA ALA A 46 -0.89 8.86 -17.22
C ALA A 46 -1.60 8.52 -15.90
N VAL A 47 -2.31 7.40 -15.89
CA VAL A 47 -2.96 6.82 -14.70
C VAL A 47 -1.99 5.87 -14.02
N ILE A 48 -1.81 6.04 -12.71
CA ILE A 48 -0.89 5.24 -11.90
C ILE A 48 -1.64 4.71 -10.69
N GLU A 49 -1.46 3.42 -10.40
CA GLU A 49 -2.03 2.77 -9.22
C GLU A 49 -0.93 2.40 -8.23
N VAL A 50 -1.10 2.85 -6.99
CA VAL A 50 -0.28 2.45 -5.85
C VAL A 50 -1.07 1.45 -5.04
N ASN A 51 -0.77 0.17 -5.22
CA ASN A 51 -1.52 -0.92 -4.62
C ASN A 51 -1.09 -1.17 -3.17
N SER A 52 -2.08 -1.13 -2.28
CA SER A 52 -1.94 -1.44 -0.85
C SER A 52 -0.70 -0.81 -0.19
N PRO A 53 -0.54 0.53 -0.25
CA PRO A 53 0.64 1.19 0.28
C PRO A 53 0.80 0.90 1.78
N SER A 54 2.03 0.92 2.28
CA SER A 54 2.28 0.89 3.73
C SER A 54 1.48 1.99 4.43
N VAL A 55 0.80 1.68 5.54
CA VAL A 55 0.10 2.74 6.29
C VAL A 55 1.11 3.80 6.78
N LYS A 56 2.31 3.36 7.17
CA LYS A 56 3.36 4.26 7.65
C LYS A 56 4.10 4.92 6.50
N GLY A 57 4.45 6.19 6.71
CA GLY A 57 5.40 6.94 5.89
C GLY A 57 4.74 7.95 4.96
N CYS A 58 5.59 8.55 4.12
CA CYS A 58 5.18 9.46 3.07
C CYS A 58 5.34 8.80 1.72
N HIS A 59 4.28 8.81 0.91
CA HIS A 59 4.25 8.20 -0.40
C HIS A 59 4.33 9.28 -1.47
N ARG A 60 5.45 9.32 -2.19
CA ARG A 60 5.65 10.27 -3.29
C ARG A 60 4.85 9.86 -4.52
N LEU A 61 4.16 10.83 -5.11
CA LEU A 61 3.59 10.71 -6.44
C LEU A 61 4.67 11.00 -7.49
N ALA A 62 4.32 10.88 -8.77
CA ALA A 62 5.22 11.21 -9.87
C ALA A 62 5.86 12.60 -9.68
N PRO A 63 7.09 12.86 -10.18
CA PRO A 63 7.78 14.15 -9.97
C PRO A 63 7.01 15.38 -10.46
N ALA A 64 6.19 15.24 -11.51
CA ALA A 64 5.30 16.29 -12.00
C ALA A 64 4.05 16.48 -11.12
N GLY A 65 3.75 15.49 -10.27
CA GLY A 65 2.58 15.41 -9.42
C GLY A 65 1.33 14.87 -10.13
N ALA A 66 0.22 14.86 -9.40
CA ALA A 66 -1.08 14.42 -9.84
C ALA A 66 -2.09 15.56 -9.90
N LYS A 67 -2.90 15.56 -10.97
CA LYS A 67 -4.05 16.46 -11.13
C LYS A 67 -5.34 15.91 -10.52
N GLU A 68 -5.38 14.60 -10.32
CA GLU A 68 -6.49 13.88 -9.73
C GLU A 68 -5.96 12.71 -8.91
N VAL A 69 -6.55 12.47 -7.74
CA VAL A 69 -6.24 11.32 -6.89
C VAL A 69 -7.55 10.72 -6.39
N ALA A 70 -7.69 9.41 -6.51
CA ALA A 70 -8.77 8.61 -5.93
C ALA A 70 -8.21 7.69 -4.84
N ASN A 71 -8.87 7.69 -3.69
CA ASN A 71 -8.54 6.81 -2.58
C ASN A 71 -9.51 5.62 -2.58
N GLU A 72 -9.10 4.50 -3.16
CA GLU A 72 -9.85 3.25 -3.10
C GLU A 72 -9.29 2.30 -2.03
N THR A 73 -8.51 2.83 -1.09
CA THR A 73 -8.06 2.08 0.08
C THR A 73 -9.13 2.05 1.17
N LEU A 74 -9.02 1.14 2.13
CA LEU A 74 -9.92 1.02 3.29
C LEU A 74 -9.61 2.02 4.42
N VAL A 75 -8.69 2.96 4.20
CA VAL A 75 -8.33 3.99 5.18
C VAL A 75 -8.27 5.35 4.51
N ASP A 76 -8.42 6.40 5.29
CA ASP A 76 -8.40 7.75 4.77
C ASP A 76 -6.96 8.23 4.58
N ILE A 77 -6.77 9.18 3.65
CA ILE A 77 -5.45 9.73 3.34
C ILE A 77 -5.45 11.25 3.40
N VAL A 78 -4.25 11.83 3.53
CA VAL A 78 -4.02 13.26 3.39
C VAL A 78 -3.13 13.47 2.18
N LEU A 79 -3.55 14.34 1.26
CA LEU A 79 -2.76 14.75 0.11
C LEU A 79 -1.95 16.01 0.43
N TYR A 80 -0.75 16.10 -0.13
CA TYR A 80 0.18 17.21 0.08
C TYR A 80 0.65 17.78 -1.25
N ARG A 81 0.82 19.11 -1.29
CA ARG A 81 1.44 19.81 -2.41
C ARG A 81 2.98 19.71 -2.41
N THR A 82 3.56 19.18 -1.35
CA THR A 82 5.00 18.95 -1.18
C THR A 82 5.33 17.47 -1.40
N PRO A 83 6.57 17.09 -1.77
CA PRO A 83 6.94 15.70 -2.02
C PRO A 83 7.33 14.90 -0.76
N ASP A 84 7.26 15.51 0.43
CA ASP A 84 7.74 14.96 1.70
C ASP A 84 6.64 14.90 2.77
N CYS A 85 5.38 15.10 2.39
CA CYS A 85 4.22 15.07 3.29
C CYS A 85 4.29 16.11 4.42
N THR A 86 4.78 17.30 4.10
CA THR A 86 4.89 18.42 5.05
C THR A 86 4.25 19.70 4.50
N GLY A 87 4.17 20.72 5.34
CA GLY A 87 3.74 22.06 4.93
C GLY A 87 2.22 22.25 4.90
N LYS A 88 1.80 23.36 4.30
CA LYS A 88 0.40 23.79 4.19
C LYS A 88 -0.18 23.38 2.83
N GLY A 89 -1.51 23.49 2.68
CA GLY A 89 -2.20 23.16 1.45
C GLY A 89 -2.45 21.66 1.31
N THR A 90 -2.92 21.05 2.39
CA THR A 90 -3.31 19.65 2.42
C THR A 90 -4.79 19.49 2.13
N THR A 91 -5.21 18.33 1.62
CA THR A 91 -6.62 17.94 1.62
C THR A 91 -6.79 16.58 2.27
N TYR A 92 -7.89 16.42 3.00
CA TYR A 92 -8.30 15.12 3.49
C TYR A 92 -9.07 14.39 2.39
N LEU A 93 -8.71 13.15 2.11
CA LEU A 93 -9.38 12.34 1.12
C LEU A 93 -9.85 11.02 1.75
N ALA A 94 -11.15 10.96 1.98
CA ALA A 94 -11.79 9.79 2.57
C ALA A 94 -11.74 8.58 1.65
N THR A 95 -11.91 7.40 2.23
CA THR A 95 -12.09 6.13 1.55
C THR A 95 -13.21 6.24 0.52
N THR A 96 -12.98 5.77 -0.71
CA THR A 96 -13.84 5.83 -1.90
C THR A 96 -14.05 7.21 -2.53
N PHE A 97 -13.40 8.27 -2.02
CA PHE A 97 -13.49 9.62 -2.60
C PHE A 97 -12.34 9.91 -3.56
N SER A 98 -12.56 10.87 -4.44
CA SER A 98 -11.55 11.46 -5.32
C SER A 98 -11.45 12.97 -5.11
N ASP A 99 -10.25 13.51 -5.33
CA ASP A 99 -9.97 14.95 -5.36
C ASP A 99 -9.35 15.30 -6.71
N VAL A 100 -9.96 16.28 -7.38
CA VAL A 100 -9.48 16.85 -8.65
C VAL A 100 -9.05 18.28 -8.38
N ASN A 101 -7.86 18.64 -8.86
CA ASN A 101 -7.35 19.98 -8.69
C ASN A 101 -8.26 21.02 -9.35
N ALA A 102 -8.54 22.10 -8.61
CA ALA A 102 -9.13 23.29 -9.20
C ALA A 102 -8.20 23.89 -10.29
N PRO A 103 -8.72 24.64 -11.28
CA PRO A 103 -7.95 25.12 -12.43
C PRO A 103 -6.65 25.88 -12.12
N ASN A 104 -6.56 26.53 -10.96
CA ASN A 104 -5.39 27.31 -10.53
C ASN A 104 -4.62 26.66 -9.36
N ALA A 105 -5.00 25.45 -8.95
CA ALA A 105 -4.29 24.72 -7.90
C ALA A 105 -3.09 23.97 -8.50
N GLY A 106 -1.95 24.01 -7.81
CA GLY A 106 -0.79 23.20 -8.17
C GLY A 106 -1.07 21.70 -7.99
N PRO A 107 -0.18 20.79 -8.43
CA PRO A 107 -0.42 19.34 -8.37
C PRO A 107 -0.25 18.75 -6.98
N TRP A 108 -0.88 17.60 -6.71
CA TRP A 108 -0.58 16.77 -5.54
C TRP A 108 0.76 16.07 -5.74
N ARG A 109 1.62 16.05 -4.73
CA ARG A 109 2.99 15.52 -4.84
C ARG A 109 3.29 14.35 -3.92
N SER A 110 2.54 14.21 -2.83
CA SER A 110 2.63 13.05 -1.97
C SER A 110 1.34 12.83 -1.19
N PHE A 111 1.23 11.67 -0.56
CA PHE A 111 0.16 11.37 0.39
C PHE A 111 0.69 10.59 1.60
N SER A 112 -0.04 10.68 2.71
CA SER A 112 0.14 9.81 3.88
C SER A 112 -1.21 9.26 4.32
N THR A 113 -1.22 8.10 4.96
CA THR A 113 -2.46 7.51 5.47
C THR A 113 -2.76 8.00 6.89
N ILE A 114 -4.04 8.00 7.26
CA ILE A 114 -4.50 8.20 8.64
C ILE A 114 -4.59 6.82 9.30
N HIS A 115 -3.79 6.56 10.35
CA HIS A 115 -3.66 5.21 10.95
C HIS A 115 -3.36 5.19 12.45
#